data_AF-A0A1Y2BU46-F1
#
_entry.id   AF-A0A1Y2BU46-F1
#
_cell.length_a   1.000
_cell.length_b   1.000
_cell.length_c   1.000
_cell.angle_alpha   90.00
_cell.angle_beta   90.00
_cell.angle_gamma   90.00
#
_symmetry.space_group_name_H-M   'P 1'
#
loop_
_entity.id
_entity.type
_entity.pdbx_description
1 polymer ?
#
loop_
_entity_poly.entity_id
_entity_poly.type
_entity_poly.pdbx_seq_one_letter_code
_entity_poly.pdbx_strand_id
1 'polypeptide(L)'
;MTKDQKNDNEKIYVCVRKRPLNANEIKKDEKNAIYIKGKKTIEVHEHKLKLDLTKYINYHYFTFDYAFDCDASNIDVYRQTGSSLIEHVFNGGTATYFSYGQTGSGKTYTMMNPEQGLFILAAKDIFKLLKKEKYSFISLYISFYEIYQGQLYDLLNNKKKVYARENNNQQVCIQGLSEYECFSEEKLMEIFMNGINNRVTSTTGSNPDSSRSHGIFQVVLKDKTKKNLPIYGKFIFIDLAGSERGADRDDTNKQTLLEGQEINKSLLALKECIRAIDRESKYTPFRQSKLTQVLKDSFIGNSKTCMITTISPSSLNIDHTLNTLRYAHR
;
A
#
# COMPACT_ATOMS: atom_id res chain seq x y z
N MET A 1 -2.68 -0.92 36.59
CA MET A 1 -3.55 -1.05 35.41
C MET A 1 -3.10 -0.02 34.38
N THR A 2 -2.23 -0.43 33.47
CA THR A 2 -1.63 0.42 32.42
C THR A 2 -2.59 0.54 31.23
N LYS A 3 -2.77 1.76 30.73
CA LYS A 3 -3.64 2.16 29.62
C LYS A 3 -3.08 1.74 28.23
N ASP A 4 -2.65 0.49 28.08
CA ASP A 4 -2.12 -0.04 26.81
C ASP A 4 -3.00 -1.16 26.20
N GLN A 5 -4.27 -1.24 26.57
CA GLN A 5 -5.26 -2.01 25.80
C GLN A 5 -5.85 -1.09 24.74
N LYS A 6 -5.31 -1.18 23.52
CA LYS A 6 -5.86 -0.53 22.31
C LYS A 6 -7.31 -0.99 22.10
N ASN A 7 -8.15 -0.06 21.63
CA ASN A 7 -9.48 -0.38 21.11
C ASN A 7 -9.33 -1.28 19.89
N ASP A 8 -9.73 -2.55 20.00
CA ASP A 8 -9.83 -3.51 18.89
C ASP A 8 -10.83 -3.10 17.78
N ASN A 9 -11.48 -1.94 17.94
CA ASN A 9 -12.52 -1.40 17.07
C ASN A 9 -12.02 -0.46 15.95
N GLU A 10 -10.74 -0.09 15.92
CA GLU A 10 -10.21 0.75 14.84
C GLU A 10 -10.08 -0.04 13.53
N LYS A 11 -10.80 0.42 12.49
CA LYS A 11 -10.85 -0.22 11.17
C LYS A 11 -9.63 0.09 10.30
N ILE A 12 -8.94 1.20 10.56
CA ILE A 12 -7.80 1.68 9.77
C ILE A 12 -6.65 2.06 10.71
N TYR A 13 -5.50 1.43 10.54
CA TYR A 13 -4.25 1.79 11.20
C TYR A 13 -3.40 2.63 10.25
N VAL A 14 -2.88 3.76 10.73
CA VAL A 14 -1.97 4.61 9.94
C VAL A 14 -0.59 4.58 10.54
N CYS A 15 0.34 3.98 9.80
CA CYS A 15 1.75 3.94 10.14
C CYS A 15 2.54 4.82 9.19
N VAL A 16 3.66 5.36 9.67
CA VAL A 16 4.61 6.09 8.83
C VAL A 16 5.98 5.46 8.94
N ARG A 17 6.69 5.39 7.81
CA ARG A 17 8.05 4.86 7.72
C ARG A 17 8.97 5.83 7.00
N LYS A 18 10.01 6.28 7.70
CA LYS A 18 11.11 7.06 7.13
C LYS A 18 12.15 6.10 6.55
N ARG A 19 12.51 6.26 5.27
CA ARG A 19 13.66 5.55 4.70
C ARG A 19 14.98 6.24 5.09
N PRO A 20 16.14 5.57 5.04
CA PRO A 20 17.43 6.26 5.11
C PRO A 20 17.66 7.18 3.89
N LEU A 21 18.59 8.13 4.02
CA LEU A 21 19.14 8.86 2.87
C LEU A 21 19.83 7.86 1.93
N ASN A 22 19.61 8.00 0.63
CA ASN A 22 20.23 7.13 -0.37
C ASN A 22 21.64 7.65 -0.73
N ALA A 23 22.43 6.80 -1.41
CA ALA A 23 23.81 7.14 -1.75
C ALA A 23 23.95 8.41 -2.60
N ASN A 24 22.98 8.73 -3.46
CA ASN A 24 23.02 9.95 -4.28
C ASN A 24 22.70 11.20 -3.45
N GLU A 25 21.75 11.11 -2.52
CA GLU A 25 21.43 12.19 -1.58
C GLU A 25 22.63 12.49 -0.66
N ILE A 26 23.29 11.45 -0.15
CA ILE A 26 24.51 11.59 0.65
C ILE A 26 25.63 12.24 -0.15
N LYS A 27 25.86 11.81 -1.40
CA LYS A 27 26.87 12.42 -2.29
C LYS A 27 26.61 13.89 -2.59
N LYS A 28 25.34 14.32 -2.57
CA LYS A 28 24.92 15.71 -2.78
C LYS A 28 24.88 16.54 -1.49
N ASP A 29 25.34 16.00 -0.36
CA ASP A 29 25.27 16.63 0.95
C ASP A 29 23.83 17.05 1.34
N GLU A 30 22.84 16.24 0.94
CA GLU A 30 21.45 16.49 1.29
C GLU A 30 21.22 16.22 2.79
N LYS A 31 20.48 17.13 3.42
CA LYS A 31 20.26 17.09 4.87
C LYS A 31 18.99 16.31 5.20
N ASN A 32 19.04 15.58 6.30
CA ASN A 32 17.84 15.01 6.90
C ASN A 32 16.99 16.12 7.52
N ALA A 33 15.73 16.19 7.11
CA ALA A 33 14.74 17.15 7.61
C ALA A 33 13.67 16.47 8.50
N ILE A 34 13.75 15.15 8.72
CA ILE A 34 12.69 14.37 9.36
C ILE A 34 13.25 13.60 10.58
N TYR A 35 12.59 13.80 11.71
CA TYR A 35 13.00 13.23 13.00
C TYR A 35 11.82 12.50 13.63
N ILE A 36 12.02 11.24 14.02
CA ILE A 36 11.00 10.47 14.74
C ILE A 36 11.24 10.66 16.24
N LYS A 37 10.19 11.07 16.96
CA LYS A 37 10.19 11.27 18.41
C LYS A 37 9.33 10.18 19.07
N GLY A 38 9.97 9.26 19.77
CA GLY A 38 9.30 8.10 20.35
C GLY A 38 8.76 7.16 19.27
N LYS A 39 7.61 6.52 19.53
CA LYS A 39 7.02 5.51 18.63
C LYS A 39 5.91 6.03 17.70
N LYS A 40 5.50 7.30 17.84
CA LYS A 40 4.28 7.82 17.21
C LYS A 40 4.43 9.20 16.58
N THR A 41 5.39 10.00 17.04
CA THR A 41 5.48 11.41 16.67
C THR A 41 6.56 11.64 15.63
N ILE A 42 6.25 12.46 14.63
CA ILE A 42 7.16 12.87 13.57
C ILE A 42 7.31 14.37 13.63
N GLU A 43 8.55 14.81 13.64
CA GLU A 43 8.96 16.21 13.61
C GLU A 43 9.63 16.50 12.26
N VAL A 44 9.10 17.50 11.55
CA VAL A 44 9.52 17.90 10.21
C VAL A 44 10.13 19.30 10.27
N HIS A 45 11.36 19.44 9.78
CA HIS A 45 12.11 20.70 9.75
C HIS A 45 12.03 21.32 8.37
N GLU A 46 11.09 22.24 8.18
CA GLU A 46 10.90 22.94 6.91
C GLU A 46 11.74 24.23 6.91
N HIS A 47 12.86 24.23 6.18
CA HIS A 47 13.71 25.41 6.03
C HIS A 47 13.05 26.45 5.12
N LYS A 48 12.83 27.66 5.64
CA LYS A 48 12.19 28.78 4.92
C LYS A 48 13.01 30.06 5.00
N LEU A 49 12.71 30.97 4.09
CA LEU A 49 13.21 32.34 4.07
C LEU A 49 12.09 33.30 4.40
N LYS A 50 12.37 34.26 5.27
CA LYS A 50 11.51 35.44 5.47
C LYS A 50 11.66 36.41 4.29
N LEU A 51 10.79 37.42 4.21
CA LEU A 51 10.87 38.49 3.21
C LEU A 51 12.19 39.26 3.27
N ASP A 52 12.80 39.36 4.45
CA ASP A 52 14.11 39.97 4.69
C ASP A 52 15.30 39.03 4.42
N LEU A 53 15.06 37.88 3.78
CA LEU A 53 16.04 36.83 3.48
C LEU A 53 16.61 36.11 4.72
N THR A 54 16.07 36.34 5.92
CA THR A 54 16.48 35.60 7.12
C THR A 54 16.01 34.14 7.03
N LYS A 55 16.96 33.21 7.17
CA LYS A 55 16.68 31.77 7.27
C LYS A 55 16.03 31.44 8.61
N TYR A 56 14.94 30.68 8.57
CA TYR A 56 14.32 30.10 9.76
C TYR A 56 13.85 28.68 9.48
N ILE A 57 13.62 27.92 10.56
CA ILE A 57 13.06 26.57 10.47
C ILE A 57 11.62 26.64 10.97
N ASN A 58 10.70 26.19 10.14
CA ASN A 58 9.31 25.99 10.51
C ASN A 58 9.13 24.52 10.93
N TYR A 59 8.77 24.29 12.18
CA TYR A 59 8.60 22.94 12.73
C TYR A 59 7.16 22.47 12.55
N HIS A 60 6.98 21.28 11.99
CA HIS A 60 5.67 20.61 11.92
C HIS A 60 5.71 19.32 12.72
N TYR A 61 4.63 19.05 13.45
CA TYR A 61 4.48 17.85 14.28
C TYR A 61 3.27 17.06 13.81
N PHE A 62 3.44 15.75 13.65
CA PHE A 62 2.38 14.80 13.31
C PHE A 62 2.42 13.61 14.26
N THR A 63 1.26 13.09 14.63
CA THR A 63 1.14 11.87 15.46
C THR A 63 0.37 10.81 14.69
N PHE A 64 0.86 9.57 14.74
CA PHE A 64 0.28 8.41 14.06
C PHE A 64 0.18 7.21 15.00
N ASP A 65 -0.38 6.09 14.54
CA ASP A 65 -0.39 4.85 15.33
C ASP A 65 1.00 4.35 15.62
N TYR A 66 1.86 4.37 14.59
CA TYR A 66 3.27 4.01 14.65
C TYR A 66 4.09 4.87 13.68
N ALA A 67 5.27 5.27 14.14
CA ALA A 67 6.27 5.98 13.36
C ALA A 67 7.59 5.20 13.42
N PHE A 68 8.04 4.73 12.26
CA PHE A 68 9.25 3.93 12.09
C PHE A 68 10.38 4.80 11.52
N ASP A 69 11.52 4.80 12.19
CA ASP A 69 12.72 5.51 11.75
C ASP A 69 13.54 4.66 10.76
N CYS A 70 14.65 5.19 10.24
CA CYS A 70 15.42 4.62 9.13
C CYS A 70 16.15 3.31 9.47
N ASP A 71 16.28 2.99 10.74
CA ASP A 71 16.84 1.75 11.27
C ASP A 71 15.80 0.61 11.31
N ALA A 72 14.50 0.91 11.20
CA ALA A 72 13.45 -0.09 11.23
C ALA A 72 13.42 -0.94 9.94
N SER A 73 13.64 -2.24 10.10
CA SER A 73 13.54 -3.22 9.01
C SER A 73 12.09 -3.50 8.62
N ASN A 74 11.87 -4.16 7.47
CA ASN A 74 10.53 -4.63 7.11
C ASN A 74 9.97 -5.63 8.14
N ILE A 75 10.85 -6.39 8.79
CA ILE A 75 10.48 -7.35 9.85
C ILE A 75 9.93 -6.60 11.06
N ASP A 76 10.54 -5.48 11.45
CA ASP A 76 10.08 -4.69 12.61
C ASP A 76 8.72 -4.04 12.32
N VAL A 77 8.54 -3.50 11.11
CA VAL A 77 7.24 -3.00 10.64
C VAL A 77 6.20 -4.12 10.69
N TYR A 78 6.50 -5.27 10.08
CA TYR A 78 5.58 -6.42 10.03
C TYR A 78 5.21 -6.95 11.41
N ARG A 79 6.18 -7.08 12.33
CA ARG A 79 5.90 -7.51 13.72
C ARG A 79 4.89 -6.60 14.41
N GLN A 80 4.96 -5.30 14.13
CA GLN A 80 4.11 -4.31 14.78
C GLN A 80 2.70 -4.23 14.17
N THR A 81 2.55 -4.53 12.88
CA THR A 81 1.29 -4.33 12.13
C THR A 81 0.62 -5.62 11.64
N GLY A 82 1.37 -6.72 11.48
CA GLY A 82 0.96 -7.91 10.74
C GLY A 82 0.12 -8.91 11.52
N SER A 83 0.42 -9.12 12.81
CA SER A 83 -0.21 -10.17 13.62
C SER A 83 -1.74 -10.04 13.66
N SER A 84 -2.26 -8.83 13.91
CA SER A 84 -3.70 -8.57 13.99
C SER A 84 -4.41 -8.73 12.65
N LEU A 85 -3.73 -8.44 11.54
CA LEU A 85 -4.27 -8.60 10.19
C LEU A 85 -4.35 -10.08 9.79
N ILE A 86 -3.29 -10.85 10.08
CA ILE A 86 -3.29 -12.30 9.84
C ILE A 86 -4.40 -12.98 10.64
N GLU A 87 -4.53 -12.66 11.92
CA GLU A 87 -5.60 -13.20 12.76
C GLU A 87 -6.98 -12.87 12.20
N HIS A 88 -7.20 -11.63 11.76
CA HIS A 88 -8.46 -11.20 11.14
C HIS A 88 -8.81 -12.02 9.89
N VAL A 89 -7.82 -12.28 9.01
CA VAL A 89 -8.01 -13.11 7.81
C VAL A 89 -8.41 -14.54 8.18
N PHE A 90 -7.76 -15.12 9.18
CA PHE A 90 -8.07 -16.48 9.65
C PHE A 90 -9.32 -16.57 10.54
N ASN A 91 -9.94 -15.44 10.88
CA ASN A 91 -11.27 -15.33 11.49
C ASN A 91 -12.37 -15.04 10.45
N GLY A 92 -12.05 -15.15 9.17
CA GLY A 92 -12.99 -14.99 8.06
C GLY A 92 -13.16 -13.55 7.56
N GLY A 93 -12.24 -12.66 7.93
CA GLY A 93 -12.25 -11.25 7.52
C GLY A 93 -11.41 -10.93 6.29
N THR A 94 -11.49 -9.67 5.85
CA THR A 94 -10.59 -9.09 4.85
C THR A 94 -9.55 -8.22 5.54
N ALA A 95 -8.26 -8.50 5.34
CA ALA A 95 -7.20 -7.59 5.74
C ALA A 95 -6.56 -6.93 4.53
N THR A 96 -6.14 -5.68 4.70
CA THR A 96 -5.50 -4.91 3.62
C THR A 96 -4.29 -4.16 4.12
N TYR A 97 -3.16 -4.31 3.43
CA TYR A 97 -2.03 -3.39 3.50
C TYR A 97 -2.04 -2.49 2.26
N PHE A 98 -1.81 -1.19 2.45
CA PHE A 98 -1.50 -0.30 1.33
C PHE A 98 -0.34 0.62 1.64
N SER A 99 0.61 0.75 0.71
CA SER A 99 1.72 1.69 0.80
C SER A 99 1.38 2.98 0.06
N TYR A 100 1.65 4.13 0.70
CA TYR A 100 1.37 5.46 0.13
C TYR A 100 2.55 6.41 0.34
N GLY A 101 2.86 7.24 -0.64
CA GLY A 101 3.93 8.22 -0.59
C GLY A 101 4.54 8.53 -1.96
N GLN A 102 5.45 9.49 -2.02
CA GLN A 102 6.10 9.90 -3.26
C GLN A 102 6.91 8.76 -3.91
N THR A 103 7.20 8.86 -5.20
CA THR A 103 8.19 8.01 -5.87
C THR A 103 9.54 8.07 -5.16
N GLY A 104 10.20 6.91 -5.04
CA GLY A 104 11.46 6.79 -4.33
C GLY A 104 11.37 6.84 -2.80
N SER A 105 10.19 6.93 -2.19
CA SER A 105 10.06 6.93 -0.71
C SER A 105 10.17 5.54 -0.06
N GLY A 106 10.14 4.46 -0.83
CA GLY A 106 10.26 3.09 -0.32
C GLY A 106 8.97 2.25 -0.28
N LYS A 107 7.91 2.67 -0.98
CA LYS A 107 6.63 1.92 -1.10
C LYS A 107 6.83 0.46 -1.53
N THR A 108 7.37 0.25 -2.73
CA THR A 108 7.59 -1.09 -3.30
C THR A 108 8.60 -1.90 -2.49
N TYR A 109 9.65 -1.27 -1.95
CA TYR A 109 10.60 -1.92 -1.05
C TYR A 109 9.92 -2.45 0.22
N THR A 110 8.98 -1.69 0.79
CA THR A 110 8.26 -2.13 1.98
C THR A 110 7.26 -3.23 1.63
N MET A 111 6.48 -3.06 0.56
CA MET A 111 5.36 -3.94 0.27
C MET A 111 5.76 -5.22 -0.46
N MET A 112 6.53 -5.08 -1.54
CA MET A 112 6.74 -6.10 -2.57
C MET A 112 8.21 -6.50 -2.75
N ASN A 113 9.10 -6.18 -1.79
CA ASN A 113 10.48 -6.67 -1.86
C ASN A 113 10.50 -8.22 -1.84
N PRO A 114 11.17 -8.89 -2.79
CA PRO A 114 11.18 -10.36 -2.87
C PRO A 114 11.81 -11.09 -1.69
N GLU A 115 12.71 -10.44 -0.95
CA GLU A 115 13.40 -11.08 0.18
C GLU A 115 12.63 -10.89 1.49
N GLN A 116 12.18 -9.66 1.74
CA GLN A 116 11.63 -9.25 3.05
C GLN A 116 10.43 -8.30 2.93
N GLY A 117 9.73 -8.21 1.80
CA GLY A 117 8.51 -7.42 1.69
C GLY A 117 7.43 -7.86 2.68
N LEU A 118 6.55 -6.94 3.10
CA LEU A 118 5.44 -7.26 4.00
C LEU A 118 4.57 -8.41 3.48
N PHE A 119 4.41 -8.51 2.16
CA PHE A 119 3.75 -9.63 1.51
C PHE A 119 4.46 -10.97 1.79
N ILE A 120 5.78 -11.04 1.63
CA ILE A 120 6.57 -12.25 1.86
C ILE A 120 6.50 -12.70 3.31
N LEU A 121 6.64 -11.75 4.24
CA LEU A 121 6.55 -12.02 5.67
C LEU A 121 5.15 -12.54 6.04
N ALA A 122 4.09 -11.94 5.48
CA ALA A 122 2.73 -12.42 5.66
C ALA A 122 2.51 -13.80 5.07
N ALA A 123 3.02 -14.08 3.86
CA ALA A 123 2.89 -15.38 3.22
C ALA A 123 3.49 -16.50 4.08
N LYS A 124 4.68 -16.27 4.67
CA LYS A 124 5.32 -17.22 5.61
C LYS A 124 4.42 -17.54 6.81
N ASP A 125 3.83 -16.52 7.43
CA ASP A 125 2.93 -16.73 8.55
C ASP A 125 1.61 -17.41 8.15
N ILE A 126 1.07 -17.09 6.97
CA ILE A 126 -0.10 -17.77 6.42
C ILE A 126 0.20 -19.27 6.22
N PHE A 127 1.30 -19.63 5.56
CA PHE A 127 1.67 -21.04 5.36
C PHE A 127 1.94 -21.76 6.67
N LYS A 128 2.56 -21.09 7.66
CA LYS A 128 2.73 -21.64 9.02
C LYS A 128 1.39 -21.93 9.68
N LEU A 129 0.38 -21.08 9.50
CA LEU A 129 -0.96 -21.32 10.03
C LEU A 129 -1.68 -22.44 9.27
N LEU A 130 -1.59 -22.50 7.94
CA LEU A 130 -2.21 -23.56 7.13
C LEU A 130 -1.72 -24.97 7.47
N LYS A 131 -0.51 -25.11 8.06
CA LYS A 131 -0.01 -26.39 8.58
C LYS A 131 -0.75 -26.89 9.83
N LYS A 132 -1.51 -26.04 10.53
CA LYS A 132 -2.28 -26.44 11.72
C LYS A 132 -3.54 -27.20 11.29
N GLU A 133 -3.85 -28.30 11.98
CA GLU A 133 -5.00 -29.17 11.67
C GLU A 133 -6.32 -28.40 11.58
N LYS A 134 -6.53 -27.40 12.45
CA LYS A 134 -7.74 -26.56 12.46
C LYS A 134 -7.98 -25.79 11.16
N TYR A 135 -6.96 -25.62 10.30
CA TYR A 135 -7.07 -24.93 9.01
C TYR A 135 -6.86 -25.87 7.82
N SER A 136 -6.87 -27.18 8.05
CA SER A 136 -6.70 -28.20 7.00
C SER A 136 -7.77 -28.14 5.90
N PHE A 137 -8.93 -27.56 6.18
CA PHE A 137 -10.03 -27.33 5.23
C PHE A 137 -9.81 -26.13 4.28
N ILE A 138 -8.75 -25.35 4.50
CA ILE A 138 -8.45 -24.15 3.72
C ILE A 138 -7.44 -24.47 2.61
N SER A 139 -7.62 -23.87 1.44
CA SER A 139 -6.60 -23.76 0.38
C SER A 139 -6.31 -22.29 0.06
N LEU A 140 -5.08 -22.03 -0.39
CA LEU A 140 -4.57 -20.68 -0.66
C LEU A 140 -4.52 -20.44 -2.17
N TYR A 141 -5.11 -19.33 -2.59
CA TYR A 141 -5.07 -18.84 -3.97
C TYR A 141 -4.43 -17.47 -4.00
N ILE A 142 -3.69 -17.18 -5.08
CA ILE A 142 -3.13 -15.86 -5.32
C ILE A 142 -3.60 -15.29 -6.65
N SER A 143 -3.72 -13.97 -6.71
CA SER A 143 -3.87 -13.21 -7.94
C SER A 143 -3.04 -11.94 -7.86
N PHE A 144 -2.55 -11.47 -9.00
CA PHE A 144 -1.76 -10.25 -9.08
C PHE A 144 -2.13 -9.47 -10.34
N TYR A 145 -2.53 -8.22 -10.16
CA TYR A 145 -2.90 -7.33 -11.25
C TYR A 145 -2.46 -5.91 -10.94
N GLU A 146 -2.47 -5.07 -11.97
CA GLU A 146 -2.20 -3.65 -11.84
C GLU A 146 -3.36 -2.80 -12.34
N ILE A 147 -3.45 -1.59 -11.79
CA ILE A 147 -4.28 -0.51 -12.33
C ILE A 147 -3.35 0.48 -13.01
N TYR A 148 -3.45 0.56 -14.33
CA TYR A 148 -2.66 1.44 -15.16
C TYR A 148 -3.59 2.23 -16.09
N GLN A 149 -3.45 3.56 -16.10
CA GLN A 149 -4.29 4.48 -16.89
C GLN A 149 -5.80 4.24 -16.74
N GLY A 150 -6.25 3.96 -15.51
CA GLY A 150 -7.67 3.71 -15.21
C GLY A 150 -8.23 2.38 -15.74
N GLN A 151 -7.37 1.46 -16.21
CA GLN A 151 -7.74 0.11 -16.62
C GLN A 151 -7.03 -0.93 -15.74
N LEU A 152 -7.57 -2.16 -15.68
CA LEU A 152 -6.98 -3.26 -14.92
C LEU A 152 -6.32 -4.28 -15.87
N TYR A 153 -5.14 -4.76 -15.49
CA TYR A 153 -4.36 -5.73 -16.25
C TYR A 153 -3.84 -6.85 -15.35
N ASP A 154 -4.04 -8.09 -15.76
CA ASP A 154 -3.59 -9.28 -15.03
C ASP A 154 -2.08 -9.52 -15.23
N LEU A 155 -1.30 -9.36 -14.16
CA LEU A 155 0.16 -9.50 -14.20
C LEU A 155 0.61 -10.96 -14.25
N LEU A 156 -0.28 -11.93 -13.99
CA LEU A 156 0.02 -13.36 -14.08
C LEU A 156 -0.41 -13.98 -15.41
N ASN A 157 -1.09 -13.19 -16.26
CA ASN A 157 -1.63 -13.64 -17.53
C ASN A 157 -1.32 -12.66 -18.66
N ASN A 158 -0.03 -12.40 -18.92
CA ASN A 158 0.46 -11.58 -20.02
C ASN A 158 -0.21 -10.19 -20.12
N LYS A 159 -0.52 -9.56 -18.99
CA LYS A 159 -1.24 -8.26 -18.93
C LYS A 159 -2.57 -8.27 -19.67
N LYS A 160 -3.28 -9.40 -19.63
CA LYS A 160 -4.64 -9.45 -20.17
C LYS A 160 -5.53 -8.45 -19.44
N LYS A 161 -6.30 -7.68 -20.19
CA LYS A 161 -7.24 -6.70 -19.62
C LYS A 161 -8.36 -7.42 -18.85
N VAL A 162 -8.63 -6.96 -17.63
CA VAL A 162 -9.66 -7.49 -16.74
C VAL A 162 -10.61 -6.38 -16.27
N TYR A 163 -11.76 -6.75 -15.68
CA TYR A 163 -12.83 -5.79 -15.40
C TYR A 163 -13.39 -5.90 -13.98
N ALA A 164 -13.32 -4.80 -13.22
CA ALA A 164 -14.00 -4.69 -11.93
C ALA A 164 -15.52 -4.56 -12.12
N ARG A 165 -16.27 -5.53 -11.59
CA ARG A 165 -17.74 -5.62 -11.62
C ARG A 165 -18.28 -5.78 -10.20
N GLU A 166 -19.52 -5.40 -9.97
CA GLU A 166 -20.21 -5.56 -8.69
C GLU A 166 -21.25 -6.68 -8.83
N ASN A 167 -21.24 -7.65 -7.92
CA ASN A 167 -22.22 -8.75 -7.94
C ASN A 167 -23.53 -8.32 -7.26
N ASN A 168 -24.53 -9.21 -7.25
CA ASN A 168 -25.84 -8.94 -6.63
C ASN A 168 -25.75 -8.65 -5.12
N ASN A 169 -24.66 -9.07 -4.47
CA ASN A 169 -24.40 -8.84 -3.05
C ASN A 169 -23.56 -7.57 -2.80
N GLN A 170 -23.42 -6.69 -3.80
CA GLN A 170 -22.64 -5.45 -3.73
C GLN A 170 -21.13 -5.65 -3.47
N GLN A 171 -20.61 -6.86 -3.71
CA GLN A 171 -19.18 -7.17 -3.59
C GLN A 171 -18.50 -6.96 -4.93
N VAL A 172 -17.26 -6.46 -4.90
CA VAL A 172 -16.51 -6.19 -6.12
C VAL A 172 -15.72 -7.42 -6.53
N CYS A 173 -15.97 -7.90 -7.74
CA CYS A 173 -15.30 -9.04 -8.37
C CYS A 173 -14.53 -8.57 -9.61
N ILE A 174 -13.33 -9.13 -9.82
CA ILE A 174 -12.53 -8.82 -11.01
C ILE A 174 -12.77 -9.91 -12.04
N GLN A 175 -13.60 -9.62 -13.03
CA GLN A 175 -13.92 -10.59 -14.08
C GLN A 175 -12.70 -10.83 -14.98
N GLY A 176 -12.37 -12.11 -15.15
CA GLY A 176 -11.28 -12.56 -16.03
C GLY A 176 -9.90 -12.55 -15.38
N LEU A 177 -9.82 -12.25 -14.08
CA LEU A 177 -8.58 -12.34 -13.30
C LEU A 177 -8.21 -13.80 -13.07
N SER A 178 -6.97 -14.16 -13.39
CA SER A 178 -6.42 -15.48 -13.08
C SER A 178 -6.17 -15.63 -11.58
N GLU A 179 -6.56 -16.79 -11.05
CA GLU A 179 -6.28 -17.20 -9.68
C GLU A 179 -5.48 -18.50 -9.70
N TYR A 180 -4.37 -18.56 -8.97
CA TYR A 180 -3.48 -19.70 -8.91
C TYR A 180 -3.46 -20.29 -7.52
N GLU A 181 -3.75 -21.59 -7.40
CA GLU A 181 -3.61 -22.31 -6.14
C GLU A 181 -2.12 -22.49 -5.80
N CYS A 182 -1.77 -22.20 -4.55
CA CYS A 182 -0.41 -22.33 -4.06
C CYS A 182 -0.35 -23.32 -2.90
N PHE A 183 0.41 -24.39 -3.09
CA PHE A 183 0.58 -25.45 -2.10
C PHE A 183 1.83 -25.29 -1.24
N SER A 184 2.74 -24.37 -1.62
CA SER A 184 3.99 -24.12 -0.90
C SER A 184 4.47 -22.68 -1.05
N GLU A 185 5.38 -22.28 -0.15
CA GLU A 185 6.03 -20.97 -0.18
C GLU A 185 6.82 -20.77 -1.47
N GLU A 186 7.49 -21.81 -1.97
CA GLU A 186 8.30 -21.77 -3.19
C GLU A 186 7.44 -21.48 -4.42
N LYS A 187 6.27 -22.13 -4.54
CA LYS A 187 5.37 -21.89 -5.68
C LYS A 187 4.78 -20.48 -5.65
N LEU A 188 4.45 -19.98 -4.46
CA LEU A 188 4.00 -18.61 -4.29
C LEU A 188 5.09 -17.61 -4.71
N MET A 189 6.35 -17.85 -4.31
CA MET A 189 7.49 -17.02 -4.71
C MET A 189 7.72 -17.02 -6.23
N GLU A 190 7.62 -18.17 -6.88
CA GLU A 190 7.74 -18.30 -8.33
C GLU A 190 6.71 -17.42 -9.07
N ILE A 191 5.43 -17.52 -8.68
CA ILE A 191 4.34 -16.76 -9.29
C ILE A 191 4.48 -15.26 -8.98
N PHE A 192 4.89 -14.93 -7.75
CA PHE A 192 5.13 -13.54 -7.35
C PHE A 192 6.24 -12.89 -8.17
N MET A 193 7.37 -13.59 -8.36
CA MET A 193 8.49 -13.09 -9.17
C MET A 193 8.10 -12.92 -10.64
N ASN A 194 7.31 -13.84 -11.21
CA ASN A 194 6.76 -13.68 -12.54
C ASN A 194 5.90 -12.41 -12.67
N GLY A 195 5.00 -12.18 -11.71
CA GLY A 195 4.17 -10.98 -11.68
C GLY A 195 4.96 -9.68 -11.51
N ILE A 196 6.02 -9.66 -10.68
CA ILE A 196 6.93 -8.51 -10.58
C ILE A 196 7.61 -8.24 -11.92
N ASN A 197 8.16 -9.28 -12.57
CA ASN A 197 8.86 -9.12 -13.84
C ASN A 197 7.91 -8.55 -14.91
N ASN A 198 6.68 -9.06 -14.97
CA ASN A 198 5.66 -8.50 -15.85
C ASN A 198 5.34 -7.05 -15.52
N ARG A 199 5.27 -6.69 -14.23
CA ARG A 199 5.06 -5.30 -13.81
C ARG A 199 6.23 -4.37 -14.15
N VAL A 200 7.45 -4.87 -14.38
CA VAL A 200 8.64 -4.04 -14.68
C VAL A 200 8.87 -3.85 -16.19
N THR A 201 8.43 -4.80 -17.02
CA THR A 201 8.75 -4.83 -18.46
C THR A 201 7.90 -3.88 -19.33
N SER A 202 7.16 -2.91 -18.77
CA SER A 202 6.17 -2.13 -19.53
C SER A 202 6.72 -1.03 -20.44
N THR A 203 7.96 -0.51 -20.29
CA THR A 203 8.45 0.54 -21.21
C THR A 203 9.97 0.75 -21.29
N THR A 204 10.41 1.15 -22.49
CA THR A 204 11.72 1.60 -22.98
C THR A 204 12.13 3.01 -22.50
N GLY A 205 11.92 3.35 -21.23
CA GLY A 205 12.23 4.69 -20.69
C GLY A 205 12.75 4.65 -19.25
N SER A 206 13.64 5.59 -18.91
CA SER A 206 14.51 5.64 -17.73
C SER A 206 13.86 5.70 -16.34
N ASN A 207 12.54 5.47 -16.20
CA ASN A 207 11.83 5.54 -14.92
C ASN A 207 11.28 4.16 -14.50
N PRO A 208 11.45 3.74 -13.23
CA PRO A 208 10.97 2.45 -12.76
C PRO A 208 9.42 2.40 -12.70
N ASP A 209 8.88 1.36 -13.35
CA ASP A 209 7.47 1.09 -13.64
C ASP A 209 6.53 1.16 -12.42
N SER A 210 7.00 0.72 -11.25
CA SER A 210 6.25 0.73 -9.98
C SER A 210 5.73 2.11 -9.54
N SER A 211 6.27 3.20 -10.10
CA SER A 211 5.81 4.57 -9.83
C SER A 211 4.54 4.97 -10.58
N ARG A 212 4.16 4.25 -11.65
CA ARG A 212 3.15 4.66 -12.62
C ARG A 212 1.89 3.78 -12.66
N SER A 213 1.95 2.58 -12.10
CA SER A 213 0.79 1.71 -11.90
C SER A 213 0.58 1.38 -10.43
N HIS A 214 -0.68 1.18 -10.03
CA HIS A 214 -0.98 0.62 -8.71
C HIS A 214 -0.93 -0.90 -8.80
N GLY A 215 -0.05 -1.56 -8.04
CA GLY A 215 0.03 -3.01 -7.99
C GLY A 215 -0.84 -3.59 -6.87
N ILE A 216 -1.68 -4.56 -7.17
CA ILE A 216 -2.56 -5.22 -6.19
C ILE A 216 -2.29 -6.73 -6.23
N PHE A 217 -1.70 -7.23 -5.15
CA PHE A 217 -1.52 -8.66 -4.91
C PHE A 217 -2.56 -9.14 -3.91
N GLN A 218 -3.29 -10.22 -4.22
CA GLN A 218 -4.30 -10.79 -3.35
C GLN A 218 -3.94 -12.21 -2.96
N VAL A 219 -4.05 -12.50 -1.67
CA VAL A 219 -4.07 -13.85 -1.12
C VAL A 219 -5.48 -14.14 -0.67
N VAL A 220 -6.10 -15.17 -1.25
CA VAL A 220 -7.47 -15.58 -0.97
C VAL A 220 -7.43 -16.98 -0.35
N LEU A 221 -7.95 -17.10 0.87
CA LEU A 221 -8.18 -18.36 1.53
C LEU A 221 -9.56 -18.87 1.16
N LYS A 222 -9.67 -20.10 0.65
CA LYS A 222 -10.95 -20.71 0.25
C LYS A 222 -11.20 -22.01 1.00
N ASP A 223 -12.46 -22.29 1.28
CA ASP A 223 -12.90 -23.53 1.93
C ASP A 223 -13.01 -24.66 0.90
N LYS A 224 -12.05 -25.60 0.90
CA LYS A 224 -11.98 -26.69 -0.06
C LYS A 224 -12.94 -27.84 0.22
N THR A 225 -13.63 -27.81 1.36
CA THR A 225 -14.65 -28.83 1.70
C THR A 225 -15.98 -28.57 1.01
N LYS A 226 -16.17 -27.37 0.45
CA LYS A 226 -17.41 -26.94 -0.20
C LYS A 226 -17.22 -26.87 -1.72
N LYS A 227 -18.23 -27.33 -2.47
CA LYS A 227 -18.21 -27.44 -3.94
C LYS A 227 -17.81 -26.15 -4.68
N ASN A 228 -18.20 -24.99 -4.16
CA ASN A 228 -17.97 -23.70 -4.82
C ASN A 228 -16.71 -22.96 -4.33
N LEU A 229 -15.87 -23.60 -3.50
CA LEU A 229 -14.67 -22.99 -2.91
C LEU A 229 -14.94 -21.58 -2.36
N PRO A 230 -15.94 -21.38 -1.48
CA PRO A 230 -16.28 -20.05 -1.01
C PRO A 230 -15.09 -19.42 -0.30
N ILE A 231 -14.95 -18.10 -0.47
CA ILE A 231 -13.90 -17.31 0.18
C ILE A 231 -14.11 -17.40 1.69
N TYR A 232 -13.09 -17.91 2.38
CA TYR A 232 -13.00 -17.93 3.83
C TYR A 232 -12.45 -16.58 4.32
N GLY A 233 -11.29 -16.15 3.81
CA GLY A 233 -10.64 -14.90 4.21
C GLY A 233 -9.79 -14.33 3.07
N LYS A 234 -9.46 -13.05 3.14
CA LYS A 234 -8.73 -12.35 2.08
C LYS A 234 -7.67 -11.41 2.65
N PHE A 235 -6.44 -11.51 2.16
CA PHE A 235 -5.39 -10.54 2.45
C PHE A 235 -4.98 -9.83 1.14
N ILE A 236 -5.14 -8.51 1.10
CA ILE A 236 -4.82 -7.68 -0.06
C ILE A 236 -3.58 -6.82 0.26
N PHE A 237 -2.60 -6.83 -0.63
CA PHE A 237 -1.38 -6.01 -0.56
C PHE A 237 -1.36 -5.05 -1.74
N ILE A 238 -1.29 -3.76 -1.45
CA ILE A 238 -1.41 -2.70 -2.46
C ILE A 238 -0.15 -1.86 -2.43
N ASP A 239 0.50 -1.75 -3.59
CA ASP A 239 1.62 -0.85 -3.83
C ASP A 239 1.14 0.29 -4.75
N LEU A 240 0.77 1.42 -4.15
CA LEU A 240 0.24 2.56 -4.90
C LEU A 240 1.33 3.23 -5.74
N ALA A 241 0.92 3.86 -6.83
CA ALA A 241 1.75 4.76 -7.62
C ALA A 241 2.24 5.96 -6.78
N GLY A 242 3.25 6.67 -7.29
CA GLY A 242 3.81 7.87 -6.65
C GLY A 242 2.80 9.00 -6.49
N SER A 243 2.81 9.67 -5.33
CA SER A 243 1.92 10.80 -5.03
C SER A 243 2.49 12.18 -5.40
N GLU A 244 3.62 12.25 -6.10
CA GLU A 244 4.23 13.49 -6.56
C GLU A 244 3.38 14.24 -7.60
N ARG A 245 3.58 15.56 -7.72
CA ARG A 245 2.78 16.39 -8.65
C ARG A 245 3.35 16.26 -10.06
N GLY A 246 2.48 16.48 -11.05
CA GLY A 246 2.88 16.47 -12.46
C GLY A 246 3.86 17.58 -12.84
N ALA A 247 3.93 18.68 -12.06
CA ALA A 247 4.85 19.79 -12.27
C ALA A 247 6.31 19.44 -11.93
N ASP A 248 6.54 18.39 -11.15
CA ASP A 248 7.87 17.96 -10.72
C ASP A 248 8.49 16.94 -11.70
N ARG A 249 7.87 16.77 -12.88
CA ARG A 249 8.31 15.87 -13.93
C ARG A 249 8.90 16.69 -15.08
N ASP A 250 10.20 16.55 -15.32
CA ASP A 250 10.92 17.16 -16.46
C ASP A 250 10.49 16.60 -17.83
N ASP A 251 9.46 15.75 -17.88
CA ASP A 251 9.06 15.00 -19.05
C ASP A 251 7.90 15.70 -19.77
N THR A 252 8.21 16.31 -20.92
CA THR A 252 7.24 16.98 -21.81
C THR A 252 6.37 16.01 -22.60
N ASN A 253 6.56 14.70 -22.42
CA ASN A 253 5.77 13.70 -23.11
C ASN A 253 4.29 13.70 -22.65
N LYS A 254 3.39 13.89 -23.62
CA LYS A 254 1.93 13.84 -23.43
C LYS A 254 1.47 12.57 -22.73
N GLN A 255 2.13 11.43 -22.99
CA GLN A 255 1.80 10.16 -22.35
C GLN A 255 2.09 10.17 -20.84
N THR A 256 3.27 10.66 -20.44
CA THR A 256 3.67 10.79 -19.03
C THR A 256 2.75 11.76 -18.26
N LEU A 257 2.25 12.80 -18.93
CA LEU A 257 1.27 13.73 -18.37
C LEU A 257 -0.07 13.05 -18.09
N LEU A 258 -0.61 12.27 -19.05
CA LEU A 258 -1.87 11.54 -18.89
C LEU A 258 -1.78 10.51 -17.76
N GLU A 259 -0.65 9.79 -17.66
CA GLU A 259 -0.37 8.89 -16.52
C GLU A 259 -0.43 9.63 -15.18
N GLY A 260 0.25 10.78 -15.09
CA GLY A 260 0.26 11.61 -13.89
C GLY A 260 -1.13 12.10 -13.48
N GLN A 261 -1.96 12.47 -14.45
CA GLN A 261 -3.34 12.89 -14.19
C GLN A 261 -4.20 11.75 -13.63
N GLU A 262 -4.12 10.56 -14.21
CA GLU A 262 -4.90 9.40 -13.73
C GLU A 262 -4.40 8.88 -12.37
N ILE A 263 -3.10 8.94 -12.09
CA ILE A 263 -2.55 8.65 -10.75
C ILE A 263 -3.13 9.62 -9.72
N ASN A 264 -3.07 10.93 -9.97
CA ASN A 264 -3.58 11.92 -9.04
C ASN A 264 -5.10 11.83 -8.83
N LYS A 265 -5.86 11.57 -9.90
CA LYS A 265 -7.31 11.34 -9.84
C LYS A 265 -7.66 10.13 -8.98
N SER A 266 -6.94 9.01 -9.15
CA SER A 266 -7.18 7.80 -8.37
C SER A 266 -6.82 7.96 -6.89
N LEU A 267 -5.72 8.64 -6.57
CA LEU A 267 -5.32 8.97 -5.19
C LEU A 267 -6.26 9.99 -4.53
N LEU A 268 -6.75 10.99 -5.27
CA LEU A 268 -7.75 11.93 -4.76
C LEU A 268 -9.06 11.22 -4.43
N ALA A 269 -9.55 10.35 -5.31
CA ALA A 269 -10.74 9.55 -5.05
C ALA A 269 -10.58 8.68 -3.79
N LEU A 270 -9.39 8.09 -3.58
CA LEU A 270 -9.10 7.30 -2.38
C LEU A 270 -9.18 8.16 -1.12
N LYS A 271 -8.63 9.37 -1.17
CA LYS A 271 -8.71 10.35 -0.07
C LYS A 271 -10.15 10.65 0.31
N GLU A 272 -10.98 10.89 -0.69
CA GLU A 272 -12.39 11.23 -0.50
C GLU A 272 -13.18 10.05 0.08
N CYS A 273 -12.83 8.82 -0.30
CA CYS A 273 -13.41 7.62 0.32
C CYS A 273 -13.03 7.50 1.80
N ILE A 274 -11.73 7.61 2.15
CA ILE A 274 -11.25 7.53 3.53
C ILE A 274 -11.92 8.62 4.38
N ARG A 275 -11.97 9.86 3.88
CA ARG A 275 -12.62 11.00 4.56
C ARG A 275 -14.11 10.76 4.79
N ALA A 276 -14.81 10.18 3.83
CA ALA A 276 -16.23 9.87 3.98
C ALA A 276 -16.46 8.77 5.03
N ILE A 277 -15.56 7.78 5.12
CA ILE A 277 -15.61 6.71 6.13
C ILE A 277 -15.36 7.27 7.53
N ASP A 278 -14.32 8.09 7.68
CA ASP A 278 -13.96 8.73 8.96
C ASP A 278 -15.10 9.60 9.51
N ARG A 279 -15.79 10.33 8.62
CA ARG A 279 -16.95 11.15 8.97
C ARG A 279 -18.26 10.38 9.09
N GLU A 280 -18.24 9.06 9.00
CA GLU A 280 -19.43 8.19 8.99
C GLU A 280 -20.51 8.67 7.99
N SER A 281 -20.07 9.17 6.83
CA SER A 281 -20.96 9.72 5.81
C SER A 281 -21.88 8.62 5.26
N LYS A 282 -23.15 8.97 5.02
CA LYS A 282 -24.14 8.03 4.43
C LYS A 282 -23.74 7.49 3.06
N TYR A 283 -22.95 8.26 2.30
CA TYR A 283 -22.49 7.88 0.97
C TYR A 283 -20.96 8.00 0.87
N THR A 284 -20.33 6.93 0.41
CA THR A 284 -18.89 6.89 0.13
C THR A 284 -18.64 6.72 -1.37
N PRO A 285 -17.86 7.60 -2.02
CA PRO A 285 -17.80 7.72 -3.48
C PRO A 285 -16.87 6.69 -4.16
N PHE A 286 -17.05 5.39 -3.89
CA PHE A 286 -16.19 4.31 -4.43
C PHE A 286 -16.19 4.15 -5.97
N ARG A 287 -17.03 4.89 -6.69
CA ARG A 287 -17.12 4.83 -8.16
C ARG A 287 -16.31 5.91 -8.88
N GLN A 288 -15.64 6.79 -8.14
CA GLN A 288 -14.86 7.90 -8.74
C GLN A 288 -13.57 7.43 -9.44
N SER A 289 -13.02 6.27 -9.09
CA SER A 289 -11.86 5.68 -9.75
C SER A 289 -11.92 4.15 -9.73
N LYS A 290 -11.18 3.49 -10.63
CA LYS A 290 -11.04 2.02 -10.57
C LYS A 290 -10.34 1.54 -9.31
N LEU A 291 -9.39 2.33 -8.80
CA LEU A 291 -8.73 2.03 -7.53
C LEU A 291 -9.76 1.98 -6.39
N THR A 292 -10.56 3.04 -6.23
CA THR A 292 -11.59 3.07 -5.17
C THR A 292 -12.66 1.99 -5.35
N GLN A 293 -13.02 1.68 -6.61
CA GLN A 293 -13.96 0.60 -6.89
C GLN A 293 -13.40 -0.75 -6.38
N VAL A 294 -12.14 -1.07 -6.71
CA VAL A 294 -11.47 -2.30 -6.28
C VAL A 294 -11.29 -2.36 -4.76
N LEU A 295 -11.02 -1.21 -4.13
CA LEU A 295 -10.75 -1.12 -2.69
C LEU A 295 -11.99 -1.02 -1.81
N LYS A 296 -13.20 -1.01 -2.39
CA LYS A 296 -14.47 -0.93 -1.63
C LYS A 296 -14.51 -1.93 -0.47
N ASP A 297 -14.19 -3.19 -0.76
CA ASP A 297 -14.24 -4.30 0.21
C ASP A 297 -13.11 -4.25 1.26
N SER A 298 -12.07 -3.43 1.04
CA SER A 298 -11.02 -3.18 2.04
C SER A 298 -11.49 -2.24 3.15
N PHE A 299 -12.46 -1.38 2.86
CA PHE A 299 -12.88 -0.31 3.77
C PHE A 299 -14.27 -0.53 4.39
N ILE A 300 -15.09 -1.40 3.81
CA ILE A 300 -16.45 -1.69 4.28
C ILE A 300 -16.55 -3.15 4.74
N GLY A 301 -17.46 -3.41 5.68
CA GLY A 301 -17.80 -4.75 6.13
C GLY A 301 -16.82 -5.24 7.19
N ASN A 302 -16.55 -6.55 7.18
CA ASN A 302 -15.63 -7.20 8.10
C ASN A 302 -14.17 -7.02 7.66
N SER A 303 -13.69 -5.77 7.60
CA SER A 303 -12.36 -5.43 7.10
C SER A 303 -11.47 -4.74 8.14
N LYS A 304 -10.18 -5.05 8.10
CA LYS A 304 -9.12 -4.32 8.82
C LYS A 304 -8.07 -3.85 7.83
N THR A 305 -7.72 -2.58 7.88
CA THR A 305 -6.77 -1.99 6.93
C THR A 305 -5.60 -1.34 7.65
N CYS A 306 -4.39 -1.50 7.11
CA CYS A 306 -3.20 -0.82 7.56
C CYS A 306 -2.55 -0.03 6.41
N MET A 307 -2.47 1.29 6.59
CA MET A 307 -1.78 2.22 5.71
C MET A 307 -0.33 2.35 6.14
N ILE A 308 0.61 2.02 5.25
CA ILE A 308 2.04 2.26 5.43
C ILE A 308 2.44 3.49 4.61
N THR A 309 2.55 4.63 5.27
CA THR A 309 2.94 5.89 4.65
C THR A 309 4.46 5.97 4.59
N THR A 310 5.06 5.93 3.42
CA THR A 310 6.53 6.01 3.25
C THR A 310 6.96 7.42 2.91
N ILE A 311 8.00 7.92 3.57
CA ILE A 311 8.49 9.30 3.41
C ILE A 311 10.00 9.36 3.16
N SER A 312 10.41 10.40 2.43
CA SER A 312 11.83 10.72 2.20
C SER A 312 12.36 11.58 3.36
N PRO A 313 13.57 11.31 3.89
CA PRO A 313 14.19 12.18 4.88
C PRO A 313 14.79 13.47 4.26
N SER A 314 14.99 13.51 2.94
CA SER A 314 15.71 14.58 2.26
C SER A 314 14.97 15.92 2.31
N SER A 315 15.70 16.99 2.63
CA SER A 315 15.19 18.37 2.63
C SER A 315 14.71 18.84 1.25
N LEU A 316 15.21 18.27 0.15
CA LEU A 316 14.71 18.59 -1.21
C LEU A 316 13.30 18.06 -1.45
N ASN A 317 12.91 17.02 -0.71
CA ASN A 317 11.62 16.36 -0.82
C ASN A 317 10.62 16.82 0.27
N ILE A 318 10.91 17.94 0.94
CA ILE A 318 10.15 18.36 2.13
C ILE A 318 8.68 18.65 1.81
N ASP A 319 8.39 19.28 0.67
CA ASP A 319 7.03 19.60 0.25
C ASP A 319 6.21 18.34 -0.02
N HIS A 320 6.82 17.35 -0.68
CA HIS A 320 6.20 16.05 -0.90
C HIS A 320 5.97 15.30 0.40
N THR A 321 6.93 15.34 1.31
CA THR A 321 6.83 14.71 2.63
C THR A 321 5.71 15.33 3.45
N LEU A 322 5.63 16.67 3.52
CA LEU A 322 4.55 17.39 4.20
C LEU A 322 3.18 17.08 3.59
N ASN A 323 3.06 17.04 2.26
CA ASN A 323 1.81 16.68 1.60
C ASN A 323 1.38 15.24 1.92
N THR A 324 2.35 14.31 1.93
CA THR A 324 2.14 12.90 2.27
C THR A 324 1.68 12.73 3.73
N LEU A 325 2.35 13.39 4.67
CA LEU A 325 2.00 13.35 6.10
C LEU A 325 0.65 13.99 6.39
N ARG A 326 0.35 15.14 5.77
CA ARG A 326 -0.97 15.79 5.87
C ARG A 326 -2.09 14.95 5.27
N TYR A 327 -1.80 14.12 4.27
CA TYR A 327 -2.76 13.17 3.73
C TYR A 327 -3.03 12.07 4.76
N ALA A 328 -1.97 11.45 5.30
CA ALA A 328 -2.09 10.31 6.21
C ALA A 328 -2.68 10.68 7.58
N HIS A 329 -2.48 11.92 8.04
CA HIS A 329 -2.99 12.40 9.33
C HIS A 329 -4.49 12.73 9.32
N ARG A 330 -5.12 12.78 8.14
CA ARG A 330 -6.54 13.14 8.00
C ARG A 330 -7.42 11.90 7.99
#